data_AF-A0A3N5X651-F1
#
_entry.id   AF-A0A3N5X651-F1
#
_cell.length_a   1.000
_cell.length_b   1.000
_cell.length_c   1.000
_cell.angle_alpha   90.00
_cell.angle_beta   90.00
_cell.angle_gamma   90.00
#
_symmetry.space_group_name_H-M   'P 1'
#
loop_
_entity.id
_entity.type
_entity.pdbx_description
1 polymer ?
#
loop_
_entity_poly.entity_id
_entity_poly.type
_entity_poly.pdbx_seq_one_letter_code
_entity_poly.pdbx_strand_id
1 'polypeptide(L)' 'MPSTSSRTQDFTESVIREMTRVADQVRAINLAQGFPDFDPPGELIAAAEQAL' A
#
# COMPACT_ATOMS: atom_id res chain seq x y z
N MET A 1 -26.35 14.30 5.00
CA MET A 1 -25.26 13.32 5.20
C MET A 1 -25.15 13.06 6.69
N PRO A 2 -25.15 11.81 7.17
CA PRO A 2 -24.86 11.52 8.57
C PRO A 2 -23.44 11.96 8.93
N SER A 3 -23.21 12.33 10.19
CA SER A 3 -21.86 12.59 10.70
C SER A 3 -21.08 11.29 10.81
N THR A 4 -19.77 11.36 10.60
CA THR A 4 -18.85 10.24 10.83
C THR A 4 -18.75 9.92 12.32
N SER A 5 -18.47 8.65 12.65
CA SER A 5 -18.29 8.20 14.05
C SER A 5 -17.14 8.94 14.72
N SER A 6 -17.25 9.21 16.03
CA SER A 6 -16.15 9.78 16.82
C SER A 6 -14.98 8.82 17.01
N ARG A 7 -15.22 7.51 16.91
CA ARG A 7 -14.21 6.45 17.10
C ARG A 7 -13.05 6.55 16.11
N THR A 8 -13.26 7.18 14.96
CA THR A 8 -12.26 7.26 13.89
C THR A 8 -11.55 8.61 13.83
N GLN A 9 -11.77 9.51 14.81
CA GLN A 9 -11.22 10.86 14.77
C GLN A 9 -9.69 10.90 14.85
N ASP A 10 -9.08 9.92 15.51
CA ASP A 10 -7.61 9.86 15.68
C ASP A 10 -6.88 9.21 14.49
N PHE A 11 -7.61 8.56 13.57
CA PHE A 11 -6.97 7.97 12.39
C PHE A 11 -6.57 9.07 11.42
N THR A 12 -5.26 9.13 11.16
CA THR A 12 -4.64 10.04 10.21
C THR A 12 -4.07 9.27 9.01
N GLU A 13 -3.52 9.98 8.02
CA GLU A 13 -2.81 9.33 6.92
C GLU A 13 -1.60 8.56 7.46
N SER A 14 -1.40 7.32 6.97
CA SER A 14 -0.21 6.54 7.29
C SER A 14 1.04 7.18 6.66
N VAL A 15 2.15 7.20 7.40
CA VAL A 15 3.46 7.63 6.92
C VAL A 15 3.89 6.91 5.63
N ILE A 16 3.53 5.62 5.47
CA ILE A 16 3.83 4.84 4.26
C ILE A 16 3.11 5.44 3.04
N ARG A 17 1.86 5.87 3.23
CA ARG A 17 1.06 6.50 2.17
C ARG A 17 1.57 7.92 1.86
N GLU A 18 1.89 8.69 2.89
CA GLU A 18 2.53 10.00 2.72
C GLU A 18 3.82 9.89 1.90
N MET A 19 4.68 8.91 2.20
CA MET A 19 5.92 8.71 1.46
C MET A 19 5.71 8.33 0.01
N THR A 20 4.70 7.52 -0.28
CA THR A 20 4.32 7.21 -1.67
C THR A 20 3.95 8.47 -2.43
N ARG A 21 3.10 9.33 -1.85
CA ARG A 21 2.69 10.59 -2.48
C ARG A 21 3.88 11.52 -2.74
N VAL A 22 4.79 11.66 -1.78
CA VAL A 22 5.99 12.52 -1.93
C VAL A 22 6.91 11.96 -3.01
N ALA A 23 7.18 10.65 -3.01
CA ALA A 23 8.04 10.02 -4.00
C ALA A 23 7.49 10.16 -5.43
N ASP A 24 6.17 9.94 -5.62
CA ASP A 24 5.49 10.07 -6.91
C ASP A 24 5.58 11.48 -7.48
N GLN A 25 5.47 12.52 -6.64
CA GLN A 25 5.54 13.92 -7.05
C GLN A 25 6.88 14.31 -7.69
N VAL A 26 7.97 13.70 -7.24
CA VAL A 26 9.33 14.04 -7.69
C VAL A 26 10.02 12.90 -8.42
N ARG A 27 9.32 11.79 -8.67
CA ARG A 27 9.87 10.55 -9.25
C ARG A 27 11.09 10.04 -8.47
N ALA A 28 11.03 10.07 -7.14
CA ALA A 28 12.07 9.54 -6.27
C ALA A 28 11.93 8.03 -6.05
N ILE A 29 13.01 7.41 -5.59
CA ILE A 29 13.01 6.01 -5.13
C ILE A 29 12.32 5.95 -3.76
N ASN A 30 11.30 5.11 -3.63
CA ASN A 30 10.53 4.95 -2.40
C ASN A 30 10.99 3.75 -1.57
N LEU A 31 11.89 3.97 -0.60
CA LEU A 31 12.38 2.94 0.32
C LEU A 31 11.46 2.66 1.52
N ALA A 32 10.31 3.35 1.61
CA ALA A 32 9.35 3.16 2.69
C ALA A 32 8.30 2.08 2.37
N GLN A 33 8.26 1.56 1.13
CA GLN A 33 7.35 0.47 0.77
C GLN A 33 7.73 -0.82 1.51
N GLY A 34 6.74 -1.43 2.16
CA GLY A 34 6.89 -2.67 2.92
C GLY A 34 6.67 -3.94 2.09
N PHE A 35 6.73 -3.85 0.76
CA PHE A 35 6.55 -4.99 -0.14
C PHE A 35 7.66 -5.05 -1.19
N PRO A 36 7.96 -6.24 -1.74
CA PRO A 36 8.97 -6.41 -2.79
C PRO A 36 8.65 -5.61 -4.06
N ASP A 37 9.68 -5.05 -4.67
CA ASP A 37 9.63 -4.38 -5.99
C ASP A 37 9.95 -5.34 -7.16
N PHE A 38 9.80 -6.64 -6.92
CA PHE A 38 10.03 -7.70 -7.89
C PHE A 38 8.86 -8.70 -7.90
N ASP A 39 8.76 -9.45 -8.99
CA ASP A 39 7.70 -10.45 -9.15
C ASP A 39 7.80 -11.58 -8.11
N PRO A 40 6.67 -12.09 -7.59
CA PRO A 40 6.69 -13.22 -6.68
C PRO A 40 7.23 -14.48 -7.38
N PRO A 41 7.73 -15.48 -6.63
CA PRO A 41 8.13 -16.77 -7.19
C PRO A 41 7.05 -17.37 -8.09
N GLY A 42 7.45 -17.93 -9.24
CA GLY A 42 6.50 -18.47 -10.23
C GLY A 42 5.58 -19.57 -9.68
N GLU A 43 6.05 -20.34 -8.70
CA GLU A 43 5.25 -21.33 -7.98
C GLU A 43 4.06 -20.71 -7.22
N LEU A 44 4.22 -19.50 -6.66
CA LEU A 44 3.14 -18.80 -5.97
C LEU A 44 2.08 -18.30 -6.96
N ILE A 45 2.52 -17.82 -8.13
CA ILE A 45 1.62 -17.38 -9.20
C ILE A 45 0.80 -18.58 -9.71
N ALA A 46 1.48 -19.70 -10.02
CA ALA A 46 0.81 -20.91 -10.49
C ALA A 46 -0.18 -21.48 -9.47
N ALA A 47 0.17 -21.45 -8.17
CA ALA A 47 -0.74 -21.88 -7.10
C ALA A 47 -1.96 -20.95 -6.99
N ALA A 48 -1.79 -19.63 -7.13
CA ALA A 48 -2.89 -18.68 -7.12
C ALA A 48 -3.84 -18.88 -8.30
N GLU A 49 -3.32 -19.13 -9.51
CA GLU A 49 -4.11 -19.43 -10.71
C GLU A 49 -4.97 -20.69 -10.55
N GLN A 50 -4.41 -21.74 -9.93
CA GLN A 50 -5.13 -23.01 -9.69
C GLN A 50 -6.26 -22.90 -8.66
N ALA A 51 -6.20 -21.91 -7.77
CA ALA A 51 -7.16 -21.73 -6.69
C ALA A 51 -8.39 -20.89 -7.09
N LEU A 52 -8.36 -20.24 -8.26
CA LEU A 52 -9.45 -19.44 -8.82
C LEU A 52 -10.44 -20.29 -9.63
#